data_AF-A0AA38NX13-F1
#
_entry.id   AF-A0AA38NX13-F1
#
_cell.length_a   1.000
_cell.length_b   1.000
_cell.length_c   1.000
_cell.angle_alpha   90.00
_cell.angle_beta   90.00
_cell.angle_gamma   90.00
#
_symmetry.space_group_name_H-M   'P 1'
#
loop_
_entity.id
_entity.type
_entity.pdbx_description
1 polymer ?
#
loop_
_entity_poly.entity_id
_entity_poly.type
_entity_poly.pdbx_seq_one_letter_code
_entity_poly.pdbx_strand_id
1 'polypeptide(L)'
;MFIPYTEQDKQLNPAGINWLQDRIVAFQRQRSPLSYAVRQAVIKFNDQMTEADKKTVVKHFIPWIRIFRQLTTNIVAHGDQNGKGMTRAQSIEYLTWLLNTLKVDQTQLKRPDVNPEHDRHSYDVWISWAVDTICDWPENLFQGRSTGDGGGNKIDVPDSMLTTPALRQRVEEARVNLKKAIQGLDVGHEIGDALPVMYEEYIPGEDEWYLPYP
;
A
#
# COMPACT_ATOMS: atom_id res chain seq x y z
N MET A 1 -13.19 5.07 -1.04
CA MET A 1 -13.75 5.03 -2.41
C MET A 1 -15.20 4.60 -2.28
N PHE A 2 -16.13 5.42 -2.75
CA PHE A 2 -17.54 5.06 -2.77
C PHE A 2 -17.88 4.63 -4.21
N ILE A 3 -18.21 3.36 -4.40
CA ILE A 3 -18.67 2.83 -5.68
C ILE A 3 -20.14 2.47 -5.47
N PRO A 4 -21.09 3.19 -6.10
CA PRO A 4 -22.49 2.81 -6.04
C PRO A 4 -22.70 1.52 -6.84
N TYR A 5 -23.39 0.55 -6.24
CA TYR A 5 -23.77 -0.69 -6.91
C TYR A 5 -25.27 -0.72 -7.12
N THR A 6 -25.69 -1.15 -8.30
CA THR A 6 -27.08 -1.51 -8.59
C THR A 6 -27.34 -2.97 -8.21
N GLU A 7 -28.60 -3.38 -8.14
CA GLU A 7 -28.96 -4.79 -7.99
C GLU A 7 -28.43 -5.66 -9.15
N GLN A 8 -28.24 -5.07 -10.34
CA GLN A 8 -27.65 -5.77 -11.49
C GLN A 8 -26.15 -6.03 -11.30
N ASP A 9 -25.42 -5.15 -10.60
CA ASP A 9 -23.99 -5.34 -10.32
C ASP A 9 -23.72 -6.48 -9.33
N LYS A 10 -24.76 -6.96 -8.62
CA LYS A 10 -24.73 -8.11 -7.71
C LYS A 10 -25.26 -9.41 -8.34
N GLN A 11 -25.74 -9.35 -9.58
CA GLN A 11 -26.27 -10.53 -10.27
C GLN A 11 -25.13 -11.29 -10.95
N LEU A 12 -25.19 -12.62 -10.80
CA LEU A 12 -24.19 -13.62 -11.23
C LEU A 12 -23.79 -13.59 -12.73
N ASN A 13 -24.56 -12.90 -13.58
CA ASN A 13 -24.27 -12.69 -15.01
C ASN A 13 -25.46 -11.96 -15.64
N PRO A 14 -25.41 -10.64 -15.89
CA PRO A 14 -26.26 -10.08 -16.94
C PRO A 14 -25.73 -10.66 -18.25
N ALA A 15 -26.42 -11.67 -18.79
CA ALA A 15 -26.08 -12.36 -20.02
C ALA A 15 -25.68 -11.33 -21.11
N GLY A 16 -24.38 -11.22 -21.41
CA GLY A 16 -23.86 -10.34 -22.47
C GLY A 16 -22.71 -9.39 -22.10
N ILE A 17 -22.30 -9.25 -20.84
CA ILE A 17 -21.20 -8.35 -20.45
C ILE A 17 -20.16 -9.11 -19.61
N ASN A 18 -19.10 -9.61 -20.25
CA ASN A 18 -17.98 -10.26 -19.55
C ASN A 18 -17.11 -9.20 -18.83
N TRP A 19 -17.64 -8.63 -17.75
CA TRP A 19 -17.07 -7.52 -17.00
C TRP A 19 -15.68 -7.81 -16.42
N LEU A 20 -15.30 -9.08 -16.25
CA LEU A 20 -13.95 -9.48 -15.85
C LEU A 20 -12.88 -9.14 -16.91
N GLN A 21 -13.30 -9.02 -18.17
CA GLN A 21 -12.42 -8.67 -19.30
C GLN A 21 -12.31 -7.16 -19.52
N ASP A 22 -13.12 -6.35 -18.82
CA ASP A 22 -12.98 -4.90 -18.87
C ASP A 22 -11.65 -4.48 -18.28
N ARG A 23 -11.02 -3.49 -18.92
CA ARG A 23 -9.75 -2.93 -18.50
C ARG A 23 -9.93 -1.88 -17.41
N ILE A 24 -9.01 -1.88 -16.47
CA ILE A 24 -8.95 -0.89 -15.40
C ILE A 24 -8.21 0.34 -15.93
N VAL A 25 -8.94 1.44 -16.08
CA VAL A 25 -8.40 2.72 -16.58
C VAL A 25 -8.02 3.70 -15.47
N ALA A 26 -8.52 3.47 -14.26
CA ALA A 26 -8.21 4.28 -13.10
C ALA A 26 -8.42 3.46 -11.82
N PHE A 27 -7.60 3.73 -10.80
CA PHE A 27 -7.76 3.17 -9.47
C PHE A 27 -7.60 4.30 -8.46
N GLN A 28 -8.65 4.59 -7.69
CA GLN A 28 -8.63 5.65 -6.68
C GLN A 28 -8.94 5.06 -5.32
N ARG A 29 -8.03 5.20 -4.36
CA ARG A 29 -8.27 4.73 -3.00
C ARG A 29 -7.81 5.76 -2.00
N GLN A 30 -8.70 6.06 -1.06
CA GLN A 30 -8.33 6.73 0.17
C GLN A 30 -7.96 5.65 1.18
N ARG A 31 -6.79 5.81 1.82
CA ARG A 31 -6.31 4.88 2.83
C ARG A 31 -7.33 4.78 3.97
N SER A 32 -7.73 3.54 4.29
CA SER A 32 -8.54 3.26 5.47
C SER A 32 -7.65 3.27 6.72
N PRO A 33 -8.20 3.52 7.92
CA PRO A 33 -7.45 3.27 9.15
C PRO A 33 -6.94 1.84 9.19
N LEU A 34 -5.68 1.65 9.62
CA LEU A 34 -5.08 0.32 9.83
C LEU A 34 -6.02 -0.58 10.62
N SER A 35 -6.34 -1.75 10.05
CA SER A 35 -7.26 -2.69 10.68
C SER A 35 -6.68 -3.20 12.02
N TYR A 36 -7.56 -3.52 12.97
CA TYR A 36 -7.14 -4.05 14.26
C TYR A 36 -6.31 -5.34 14.11
N ALA A 37 -6.68 -6.20 13.15
CA ALA A 37 -5.97 -7.44 12.86
C ALA A 37 -4.53 -7.17 12.39
N VAL A 38 -4.34 -6.23 11.45
CA VAL A 38 -3.00 -5.82 11.01
C VAL A 38 -2.21 -5.26 12.19
N ARG A 39 -2.81 -4.39 13.02
CA ARG A 39 -2.15 -3.82 14.21
C ARG A 39 -1.69 -4.88 15.23
N GLN A 40 -2.43 -5.99 15.37
CA GLN A 40 -2.05 -7.10 16.25
C GLN A 40 -0.92 -7.95 15.65
N ALA A 41 -0.87 -8.07 14.32
CA ALA A 41 0.22 -8.75 13.61
C ALA A 41 1.51 -7.91 13.54
N VAL A 42 1.43 -6.59 13.75
CA VAL A 42 2.62 -5.74 13.91
C VAL A 42 3.32 -6.12 15.20
N ILE A 43 4.58 -6.53 15.07
CA ILE A 43 5.44 -6.84 16.20
C ILE A 43 5.63 -5.58 17.05
N LYS A 44 5.39 -5.68 18.36
CA LYS A 44 5.74 -4.65 19.34
C LYS A 44 7.23 -4.78 19.63
N PHE A 45 8.03 -3.80 19.23
CA PHE A 45 9.46 -3.98 19.05
C PHE A 45 10.32 -3.89 20.31
N ASN A 46 9.74 -3.72 21.50
CA ASN A 46 10.51 -3.85 22.73
C ASN A 46 9.62 -4.21 23.93
N ASP A 47 10.02 -5.21 24.70
CA ASP A 47 9.48 -5.43 26.06
C ASP A 47 9.79 -4.24 26.97
N GLN A 48 10.79 -3.41 26.62
CA GLN A 48 11.16 -2.15 27.26
C GLN A 48 10.58 -0.90 26.56
N MET A 49 9.56 -1.02 25.70
CA MET A 49 8.83 0.17 25.22
C MET A 49 8.20 0.89 26.42
N THR A 50 8.47 2.19 26.57
CA THR A 50 7.75 2.97 27.57
C THR A 50 6.25 2.99 27.24
N GLU A 51 5.39 3.23 28.23
CA GLU A 51 3.94 3.38 27.97
C GLU A 51 3.64 4.53 26.99
N ALA A 52 4.54 5.51 26.87
CA ALA A 52 4.44 6.56 25.85
C ALA A 52 4.76 6.01 24.44
N ASP A 53 5.77 5.15 24.29
CA ASP A 53 6.12 4.55 23.00
C ASP A 53 5.06 3.53 22.54
N LYS A 54 4.39 2.82 23.45
CA LYS A 54 3.26 1.93 23.12
C LYS A 54 2.01 2.68 22.64
N LYS A 55 1.90 3.97 22.95
CA LYS A 55 0.84 4.86 22.44
C LYS A 55 1.16 5.44 21.07
N THR A 56 2.36 5.17 20.52
CA THR A 56 2.73 5.69 19.19
C THR A 56 1.98 4.98 18.07
N VAL A 57 1.72 5.74 17.00
CA VAL A 57 1.07 5.28 15.76
C VAL A 57 1.97 4.26 15.06
N VAL A 58 1.37 3.22 14.47
CA VAL A 58 2.07 2.26 13.60
C VAL A 58 2.51 2.96 12.32
N LYS A 59 3.75 2.74 11.93
CA LYS A 59 4.48 3.44 10.86
C LYS A 59 4.98 2.49 9.78
N HIS A 60 5.46 3.03 8.66
CA HIS A 60 5.89 2.27 7.49
C HIS A 60 7.35 2.51 7.13
N PHE A 61 8.13 1.46 6.91
CA PHE A 61 9.48 1.63 6.37
C PHE A 61 9.45 2.15 4.92
N ILE A 62 8.57 1.57 4.10
CA ILE A 62 8.24 2.08 2.77
C ILE A 62 6.82 2.68 2.84
N PRO A 63 6.65 3.98 2.55
CA PRO A 63 5.37 4.67 2.65
C PRO A 63 4.25 3.96 1.89
N TRP A 64 3.09 3.82 2.54
CA TRP A 64 1.85 3.28 1.95
C TRP A 64 1.58 3.89 0.56
N ILE A 65 1.71 5.22 0.43
CA ILE A 65 1.41 5.92 -0.83
C ILE A 65 2.34 5.53 -1.98
N ARG A 66 3.60 5.18 -1.69
CA ARG A 66 4.56 4.74 -2.71
C ARG A 66 4.20 3.35 -3.23
N ILE A 67 3.89 2.44 -2.31
CA ILE A 67 3.43 1.09 -2.66
C ILE A 67 2.13 1.18 -3.48
N PHE A 68 1.16 1.94 -2.99
CA PHE A 68 -0.13 2.13 -3.66
C PHE A 68 0.01 2.73 -5.07
N ARG A 69 0.83 3.77 -5.25
CA ARG A 69 1.09 4.38 -6.56
C ARG A 69 1.73 3.38 -7.52
N GLN A 70 2.69 2.58 -7.05
CA GLN A 70 3.32 1.59 -7.92
C GLN A 70 2.36 0.46 -8.31
N LEU A 71 1.57 -0.05 -7.36
CA LEU A 71 0.52 -1.03 -7.66
C LEU A 71 -0.47 -0.49 -8.70
N THR A 72 -0.92 0.74 -8.52
CA THR A 72 -1.83 1.41 -9.46
C THR A 72 -1.18 1.59 -10.83
N THR A 73 0.10 1.94 -10.87
CA THR A 73 0.87 2.08 -12.13
C THR A 73 0.96 0.73 -12.85
N ASN A 74 1.27 -0.35 -12.13
CA ASN A 74 1.34 -1.68 -12.71
C ASN A 74 -0.02 -2.15 -13.23
N ILE A 75 -1.10 -1.89 -12.49
CA ILE A 75 -2.46 -2.26 -12.88
C ILE A 75 -2.99 -1.42 -14.04
N VAL A 76 -2.80 -0.10 -14.04
CA VAL A 76 -3.45 0.82 -15.00
C VAL A 76 -2.59 1.09 -16.23
N ALA A 77 -1.27 1.17 -16.08
CA ALA A 77 -0.35 1.61 -17.15
C ALA A 77 0.47 0.46 -17.77
N HIS A 78 0.74 -0.62 -17.04
CA HIS A 78 1.65 -1.70 -17.49
C HIS A 78 1.01 -3.09 -17.46
N GLY A 79 -0.31 -3.15 -17.59
CA GLY A 79 -1.06 -4.38 -17.37
C GLY A 79 -1.00 -5.44 -18.46
N ASP A 80 -0.68 -5.08 -19.70
CA ASP A 80 -0.40 -6.03 -20.77
C ASP A 80 0.86 -5.68 -21.56
N GLN A 81 1.33 -6.63 -22.37
CA GLN A 81 2.49 -6.53 -23.25
C GLN A 81 2.45 -5.35 -24.26
N ASN A 82 1.32 -4.65 -24.36
CA ASN A 82 1.12 -3.50 -25.24
C ASN A 82 0.98 -2.17 -24.46
N GLY A 83 1.28 -2.15 -23.16
CA GLY A 83 1.18 -0.94 -22.33
C GLY A 83 -0.25 -0.48 -22.06
N LYS A 84 -1.21 -1.42 -22.04
CA LYS A 84 -2.60 -1.13 -21.64
C LYS A 84 -2.84 -1.65 -20.22
N GLY A 85 -3.78 -1.02 -19.51
CA GLY A 85 -4.20 -1.47 -18.18
C GLY A 85 -4.70 -2.92 -18.15
N MET A 86 -4.50 -3.57 -17.01
CA MET A 86 -4.93 -4.93 -16.73
C MET A 86 -6.44 -5.03 -16.85
N THR A 87 -6.94 -6.18 -17.28
CA THR A 87 -8.33 -6.54 -17.04
C THR A 87 -8.56 -6.79 -15.55
N ARG A 88 -9.83 -6.80 -15.13
CA ARG A 88 -10.17 -7.18 -13.75
C ARG A 88 -9.65 -8.59 -13.42
N ALA A 89 -9.81 -9.56 -14.33
CA ALA A 89 -9.26 -10.90 -14.17
C ALA A 89 -7.74 -10.89 -13.96
N GLN A 90 -7.00 -10.18 -14.81
CA GLN A 90 -5.54 -10.06 -14.69
C GLN A 90 -5.12 -9.41 -13.37
N SER A 91 -5.87 -8.43 -12.87
CA SER A 91 -5.58 -7.79 -11.59
C SER A 91 -5.79 -8.72 -10.38
N ILE A 92 -6.77 -9.64 -10.45
CA ILE A 92 -6.98 -10.68 -9.43
C ILE A 92 -5.76 -11.60 -9.40
N GLU A 93 -5.32 -12.10 -10.56
CA GLU A 93 -4.13 -12.95 -10.68
C GLU A 93 -2.88 -12.25 -10.14
N TYR A 94 -2.65 -10.99 -10.55
CA TYR A 94 -1.51 -10.18 -10.12
C TYR A 94 -1.46 -9.98 -8.61
N LEU A 95 -2.57 -9.54 -8.01
CA LEU A 95 -2.62 -9.28 -6.57
C LEU A 95 -2.57 -10.57 -5.76
N THR A 96 -3.16 -11.66 -6.26
CA THR A 96 -3.03 -13.00 -5.64
C THR A 96 -1.58 -13.47 -5.64
N TRP A 97 -0.87 -13.30 -6.77
CA TRP A 97 0.55 -13.62 -6.86
C TRP A 97 1.38 -12.78 -5.88
N LEU A 98 1.10 -11.48 -5.74
CA LEU A 98 1.78 -10.61 -4.78
C LEU A 98 1.55 -11.05 -3.33
N LEU A 99 0.31 -11.34 -2.95
CA LEU A 99 -0.04 -11.80 -1.60
C LEU A 99 0.69 -13.11 -1.25
N ASN A 100 0.81 -14.03 -2.21
CA ASN A 100 1.54 -15.28 -2.06
C ASN A 100 3.06 -15.04 -1.97
N THR A 101 3.60 -14.14 -2.78
CA THR A 101 5.03 -13.79 -2.81
C THR A 101 5.48 -13.14 -1.50
N LEU A 102 4.65 -12.25 -0.97
CA LEU A 102 4.85 -11.61 0.34
C LEU A 102 4.51 -12.52 1.52
N LYS A 103 4.10 -13.77 1.25
CA LYS A 103 3.72 -14.79 2.25
C LYS A 103 2.73 -14.26 3.28
N VAL A 104 1.77 -13.48 2.82
CA VAL A 104 0.75 -12.89 3.69
C VAL A 104 -0.07 -13.99 4.35
N ASP A 105 -0.07 -14.04 5.68
CA ASP A 105 -0.94 -14.95 6.42
C ASP A 105 -2.40 -14.48 6.32
N GLN A 106 -3.14 -15.10 5.40
CA GLN A 106 -4.53 -14.79 5.12
C GLN A 106 -5.47 -15.12 6.30
N THR A 107 -5.04 -16.00 7.22
CA THR A 107 -5.82 -16.34 8.42
C THR A 107 -5.74 -15.24 9.48
N GLN A 108 -4.60 -14.56 9.57
CA GLN A 108 -4.40 -13.44 10.51
C GLN A 108 -5.08 -12.15 10.04
N LEU A 109 -5.11 -11.89 8.73
CA LEU A 109 -5.57 -10.61 8.18
C LEU A 109 -7.05 -10.59 7.75
N LYS A 110 -7.84 -11.57 8.21
CA LYS A 110 -9.29 -11.69 7.97
C LYS A 110 -9.67 -11.44 6.51
N ARG A 111 -9.15 -12.27 5.60
CA ARG A 111 -9.54 -12.23 4.18
C ARG A 111 -11.08 -12.19 4.07
N PRO A 112 -11.66 -11.29 3.26
CA PRO A 112 -13.10 -11.26 3.07
C PRO A 112 -13.54 -12.59 2.44
N ASP A 113 -14.62 -13.15 2.97
CA ASP A 113 -15.23 -14.38 2.46
C ASP A 113 -16.08 -14.08 1.22
N VAL A 114 -15.41 -13.59 0.18
CA VAL A 114 -15.99 -13.24 -1.11
C VAL A 114 -15.14 -13.83 -2.23
N ASN A 115 -15.80 -14.32 -3.28
CA ASN A 115 -15.12 -14.69 -4.51
C ASN A 115 -15.01 -13.43 -5.41
N PRO A 116 -13.80 -12.92 -5.69
CA PRO A 116 -13.64 -11.72 -6.52
C PRO A 116 -14.15 -11.88 -7.95
N GLU A 117 -14.38 -13.10 -8.43
CA GLU A 117 -14.90 -13.38 -9.77
C GLU A 117 -16.44 -13.46 -9.81
N HIS A 118 -17.11 -13.41 -8.66
CA HIS A 118 -18.55 -13.62 -8.56
C HIS A 118 -19.36 -12.48 -9.16
N ASP A 119 -19.07 -11.25 -8.74
CA ASP A 119 -19.75 -10.04 -9.17
C ASP A 119 -18.84 -8.81 -8.93
N ARG A 120 -19.27 -7.64 -9.42
CA ARG A 120 -18.48 -6.40 -9.32
C ARG A 120 -18.27 -5.96 -7.87
N HIS A 121 -19.27 -6.16 -7.03
CA HIS A 121 -19.20 -5.81 -5.62
C HIS A 121 -18.14 -6.63 -4.88
N SER A 122 -18.15 -7.94 -5.09
CA SER A 122 -17.22 -8.92 -4.52
C SER A 122 -15.79 -8.65 -4.99
N TYR A 123 -15.63 -8.33 -6.28
CA TYR A 123 -14.37 -7.86 -6.83
C TYR A 123 -13.84 -6.62 -6.10
N ASP A 124 -14.67 -5.57 -5.98
CA ASP A 124 -14.27 -4.31 -5.38
C ASP A 124 -13.96 -4.44 -3.88
N VAL A 125 -14.69 -5.29 -3.16
CA VAL A 125 -14.38 -5.65 -1.75
C VAL A 125 -13.03 -6.37 -1.66
N TRP A 126 -12.80 -7.36 -2.53
CA TRP A 126 -11.58 -8.15 -2.50
C TRP A 126 -10.34 -7.35 -2.92
N ILE A 127 -10.42 -6.57 -4.01
CA ILE A 127 -9.28 -5.76 -4.48
C ILE A 127 -8.91 -4.68 -3.46
N SER A 128 -9.92 -4.09 -2.82
CA SER A 128 -9.75 -3.17 -1.70
C SER A 128 -8.94 -3.79 -0.57
N TRP A 129 -9.33 -4.99 -0.15
CA TRP A 129 -8.62 -5.73 0.89
C TRP A 129 -7.20 -6.10 0.46
N ALA A 130 -7.03 -6.62 -0.76
CA ALA A 130 -5.73 -7.06 -1.26
C ALA A 130 -4.72 -5.92 -1.32
N VAL A 131 -5.12 -4.77 -1.88
CA VAL A 131 -4.28 -3.58 -1.96
C VAL A 131 -3.91 -3.05 -0.57
N ASP A 132 -4.88 -2.90 0.33
CA ASP A 132 -4.60 -2.44 1.69
C ASP A 132 -3.65 -3.42 2.42
N THR A 133 -3.86 -4.72 2.23
CA THR A 133 -3.03 -5.77 2.83
C THR A 133 -1.59 -5.74 2.33
N ILE A 134 -1.37 -5.50 1.04
CA ILE A 134 -0.02 -5.37 0.46
C ILE A 134 0.65 -4.08 0.95
N CYS A 135 -0.08 -2.97 0.98
CA CYS A 135 0.47 -1.67 1.40
C CYS A 135 0.74 -1.60 2.90
N ASP A 136 -0.08 -2.26 3.73
CA ASP A 136 0.07 -2.41 5.18
C ASP A 136 0.65 -3.79 5.55
N TRP A 137 1.51 -4.36 4.70
CA TRP A 137 2.13 -5.66 4.96
C TRP A 137 2.92 -5.64 6.28
N PRO A 138 2.67 -6.56 7.24
CA PRO A 138 3.22 -6.46 8.60
C PRO A 138 4.75 -6.40 8.71
N GLU A 139 5.50 -6.96 7.76
CA GLU A 139 6.96 -6.84 7.76
C GLU A 139 7.46 -5.43 7.41
N ASN A 140 6.66 -4.66 6.67
CA ASN A 140 6.91 -3.25 6.35
C ASN A 140 6.47 -2.28 7.47
N LEU A 141 5.84 -2.79 8.54
CA LEU A 141 5.30 -1.98 9.63
C LEU A 141 6.17 -2.02 10.88
N PHE A 142 6.18 -0.90 11.60
CA PHE A 142 6.80 -0.81 12.92
C PHE A 142 6.07 0.13 13.86
N GLN A 143 6.36 0.01 15.16
CA GLN A 143 5.84 0.90 16.19
C GLN A 143 7.00 1.53 16.96
N GLY A 144 7.06 2.87 17.01
CA GLY A 144 8.12 3.60 17.70
C GLY A 144 8.32 5.03 17.20
N ARG A 145 9.32 5.72 17.77
CA ARG A 145 9.71 7.07 17.32
C ARG A 145 10.40 7.02 15.95
N SER A 146 10.07 7.98 15.11
CA SER A 146 10.62 8.15 13.76
C SER A 146 10.55 9.61 13.36
N THR A 147 11.27 9.95 12.31
CA THR A 147 11.29 11.29 11.69
C THR A 147 10.18 11.52 10.65
N GLY A 148 9.31 10.53 10.40
CA GLY A 148 8.25 10.61 9.39
C GLY A 148 6.87 11.02 9.94
N ASP A 149 5.84 10.88 9.10
CA ASP A 149 4.49 11.35 9.41
C ASP A 149 3.60 10.31 10.10
N GLY A 150 4.04 9.04 10.19
CA GLY A 150 3.24 7.91 10.66
C GLY A 150 1.96 7.64 9.86
N GLY A 151 1.69 8.45 8.83
CA GLY A 151 0.55 8.39 7.94
C GLY A 151 0.83 7.60 6.66
N GLY A 152 2.09 7.20 6.45
CA GLY A 152 2.52 6.47 5.27
C GLY A 152 2.59 7.34 4.01
N ASN A 153 2.72 8.67 4.16
CA ASN A 153 2.98 9.57 3.03
C ASN A 153 4.45 9.97 2.92
N LYS A 154 5.18 9.96 4.04
CA LYS A 154 6.63 10.21 4.10
C LYS A 154 7.37 8.94 4.55
N ILE A 155 8.63 8.79 4.16
CA ILE A 155 9.49 7.69 4.64
C ILE A 155 9.65 7.87 6.15
N ASP A 156 9.20 6.88 6.94
CA ASP A 156 9.46 6.87 8.36
C ASP A 156 10.79 6.14 8.63
N VAL A 157 11.80 6.88 9.09
CA VAL A 157 13.07 6.29 9.54
C VAL A 157 13.03 6.20 11.07
N PRO A 158 13.18 5.01 11.67
CA PRO A 158 13.28 4.87 13.12
C PRO A 158 14.42 5.72 13.67
N ASP A 159 14.19 6.41 14.79
CA ASP A 159 15.24 7.22 15.42
C ASP A 159 16.49 6.37 15.70
N SER A 160 17.67 6.94 15.47
CA SER A 160 18.96 6.26 15.55
C SER A 160 19.27 5.65 16.93
N MET A 161 18.59 6.12 17.99
CA MET A 161 18.69 5.56 19.34
C MET A 161 17.87 4.28 19.56
N LEU A 162 16.99 3.91 18.62
CA LEU A 162 16.12 2.72 18.68
C LEU A 162 16.44 1.67 17.60
N THR A 163 17.39 1.95 16.69
CA THR A 163 17.76 1.03 15.61
C THR A 163 18.72 -0.06 16.10
N THR A 164 18.16 -1.13 16.67
CA THR A 164 18.92 -2.36 16.93
C THR A 164 19.40 -2.99 15.59
N PRO A 165 20.48 -3.80 15.57
CA PRO A 165 20.90 -4.53 14.38
C PRO A 165 19.77 -5.37 13.76
N ALA A 166 18.93 -5.97 14.61
CA ALA A 166 17.75 -6.74 14.19
C ALA A 166 16.70 -5.88 13.46
N LEU A 167 16.49 -4.64 13.92
CA LEU A 167 15.58 -3.71 13.24
C LEU A 167 16.12 -3.34 11.85
N ARG A 168 17.40 -2.99 11.76
CA ARG A 168 18.04 -2.65 10.48
C ARG A 168 17.94 -3.80 9.48
N GLN A 169 18.25 -5.02 9.93
CA GLN A 169 18.14 -6.22 9.11
C GLN A 169 16.72 -6.41 8.58
N ARG A 170 15.69 -6.30 9.44
CA ARG A 170 14.30 -6.45 9.03
C ARG A 170 13.86 -5.37 8.04
N VAL A 171 14.28 -4.12 8.22
CA VAL A 171 13.97 -3.08 7.24
C VAL A 171 14.54 -3.43 5.88
N GLU A 172 15.79 -3.88 5.85
CA GLU A 172 16.43 -4.27 4.60
C GLU A 172 15.74 -5.47 3.95
N GLU A 173 15.38 -6.49 4.75
CA GLU A 173 14.60 -7.64 4.28
C GLU A 173 13.24 -7.21 3.72
N ALA A 174 12.50 -6.34 4.41
CA ALA A 174 11.22 -5.82 3.94
C ALA A 174 11.35 -5.05 2.62
N ARG A 175 12.41 -4.24 2.48
CA ARG A 175 12.70 -3.48 1.26
C ARG A 175 13.04 -4.41 0.10
N VAL A 176 13.91 -5.38 0.33
CA VAL A 176 14.29 -6.38 -0.67
C VAL A 176 13.07 -7.19 -1.11
N ASN A 177 12.24 -7.64 -0.16
CA ASN A 177 11.05 -8.41 -0.44
C ASN A 177 10.02 -7.61 -1.25
N LEU A 178 9.74 -6.37 -0.85
CA LEU A 178 8.81 -5.50 -1.58
C LEU A 178 9.34 -5.10 -2.96
N LYS A 179 10.64 -4.80 -3.11
CA LYS A 179 11.26 -4.49 -4.40
C LYS A 179 11.27 -5.69 -5.35
N LYS A 180 11.47 -6.90 -4.83
CA LYS A 180 11.38 -8.15 -5.61
C LYS A 180 9.95 -8.47 -6.03
N ALA A 181 8.99 -8.24 -5.14
CA ALA A 181 7.57 -8.52 -5.42
C ALA A 181 6.96 -7.48 -6.36
N ILE A 182 7.23 -6.19 -6.14
CA ILE A 182 6.58 -5.09 -6.86
C ILE A 182 7.58 -4.46 -7.82
N GLN A 183 7.50 -4.87 -9.09
CA GLN A 183 8.31 -4.31 -10.16
C GLN A 183 8.17 -2.77 -10.21
N GLY A 184 9.31 -2.08 -10.29
CA GLY A 184 9.38 -0.61 -10.37
C GLY A 184 9.26 0.12 -9.04
N LEU A 185 9.04 -0.56 -7.92
CA LEU A 185 8.87 0.10 -6.63
C LEU A 185 10.14 0.82 -6.18
N ASP A 186 10.02 2.13 -5.97
CA ASP A 186 11.03 2.94 -5.28
C ASP A 186 10.91 2.76 -3.75
N VAL A 187 11.87 2.00 -3.20
CA VAL A 187 11.98 1.70 -1.77
C VAL A 187 12.80 2.73 -0.98
N GLY A 188 13.17 3.88 -1.57
CA GLY A 188 14.04 4.90 -0.96
C GLY A 188 15.53 4.50 -0.95
N HIS A 189 16.38 5.31 -0.30
CA HIS A 189 17.84 5.04 -0.10
C HIS A 189 18.13 4.31 1.22
N GLU A 190 19.27 3.63 1.33
CA GLU A 190 19.64 2.73 2.45
C GLU A 190 19.56 3.46 3.81
N ILE A 191 19.26 2.73 4.89
CA ILE A 191 19.29 3.31 6.25
C ILE A 191 20.76 3.63 6.60
N GLY A 192 21.18 4.87 6.36
CA GLY A 192 22.57 5.30 6.58
C GLY A 192 23.01 6.41 5.65
N ASP A 193 22.38 6.53 4.48
CA ASP A 193 22.49 7.73 3.68
C ASP A 193 21.55 8.76 4.31
N ALA A 194 22.11 9.58 5.20
CA ALA A 194 21.51 10.87 5.49
C ALA A 194 21.14 11.48 4.13
N LEU A 195 19.83 11.62 3.87
CA LEU A 195 19.39 12.63 2.92
C LEU A 195 20.14 13.89 3.34
N PRO A 196 20.90 14.57 2.45
CA PRO A 196 21.32 15.92 2.77
C PRO A 196 20.04 16.63 3.21
N VAL A 197 20.07 17.16 4.43
CA VAL A 197 18.94 17.89 4.98
C VAL A 197 18.83 19.15 4.12
N MET A 198 18.16 19.02 2.99
CA MET A 198 17.71 20.14 2.21
C MET A 198 16.52 20.66 3.00
N TYR A 199 16.83 21.53 3.96
CA TYR A 199 15.87 22.51 4.42
C TYR A 199 15.52 23.34 3.18
N GLU A 200 14.51 22.92 2.42
CA GLU A 200 13.71 23.93 1.73
C GLU A 200 12.95 24.62 2.84
N GLU A 201 13.51 25.74 3.32
CA GLU A 201 12.74 26.76 4.00
C GLU A 201 11.53 27.03 3.13
N TYR A 202 10.36 26.63 3.62
CA TYR A 202 9.11 27.14 3.10
C TYR A 202 9.13 28.65 3.33
N ILE A 203 9.41 29.41 2.27
CA ILE A 203 9.21 30.85 2.23
C ILE A 203 7.74 31.04 1.78
N PRO A 204 6.81 31.42 2.68
CA PRO A 204 5.45 31.71 2.28
C PRO A 204 5.47 33.03 1.51
N GLY A 205 5.23 33.01 0.19
CA GLY A 205 5.09 34.27 -0.55
C GLY A 205 5.12 34.23 -2.08
N GLU A 206 5.59 33.17 -2.73
CA GLU A 206 5.76 33.19 -4.20
C GLU A 206 5.12 31.97 -4.85
N ASP A 207 3.83 32.06 -5.16
CA ASP A 207 3.17 31.28 -6.23
C ASP A 207 1.86 31.99 -6.63
N GLU A 208 1.97 33.23 -7.10
CA GLU A 208 0.97 33.79 -8.02
C GLU A 208 1.37 33.43 -9.46
N TRP A 209 0.94 32.25 -9.92
CA TRP A 209 0.99 31.94 -11.36
C TRP A 209 -0.41 32.10 -11.95
N TYR A 210 -0.66 33.30 -12.50
CA TYR A 210 -1.71 33.57 -13.47
C TYR A 210 -1.54 32.65 -14.68
N LEU A 211 -2.58 31.88 -15.01
CA LEU A 211 -2.72 31.28 -16.34
C LEU A 211 -3.50 32.27 -17.22
N PRO A 212 -2.96 32.73 -18.37
CA PRO A 212 -3.78 33.38 -19.37
C PRO A 212 -4.54 32.31 -20.18
N TYR A 213 -5.86 32.42 -20.18
CA TYR A 213 -6.73 31.72 -21.12
C TYR A 213 -6.48 32.20 -22.56
N PRO A 214 -6.47 31.29 -23.54
CA PRO A 214 -7.08 31.52 -24.84
C PRO A 214 -8.53 31.01 -24.90
#